data_AF-Q117M6-F1
#
_entry.id   AF-Q117M6-F1
#
_cell.length_a   1.000
_cell.length_b   1.000
_cell.length_c   1.000
_cell.angle_alpha   90.00
_cell.angle_beta   90.00
_cell.angle_gamma   90.00
#
_symmetry.space_group_name_H-M   'P 1'
#
loop_
_entity.id
_entity.type
_entity.pdbx_description
1 polymer ?
#
loop_
_entity_poly.entity_id
_entity_poly.type
_entity_poly.pdbx_seq_one_letter_code
_entity_poly.pdbx_strand_id
1 'polypeptide(L)' 'MELSKLLFFADHPPPHFHAIYGKYNPLFNLETWEIIEGDLANRATKIVIE' A
#
# COMPACT_ATOMS: atom_id res chain seq x y z
N MET A 1 1.29 4.17 17.27
CA MET A 1 2.58 3.57 16.90
C MET A 1 2.40 2.06 17.00
N GLU A 2 1.87 1.46 15.94
CA GLU A 2 1.51 0.05 15.91
C GLU A 2 2.76 -0.76 15.53
N LEU A 3 3.37 -1.36 16.54
CA LEU A 3 4.51 -2.27 16.44
C LEU A 3 3.98 -3.69 16.25
N SER A 4 3.62 -4.12 15.03
CA SER A 4 3.36 -5.56 14.80
C SER A 4 3.22 -6.03 13.34
N LYS A 5 3.81 -5.37 12.34
CA LYS A 5 4.01 -6.01 11.01
C LYS A 5 5.47 -6.37 10.77
N LEU A 6 6.10 -6.95 11.80
CA LEU A 6 7.34 -7.70 11.65
C LEU A 6 6.97 -9.15 11.28
N LEU A 7 7.15 -9.46 9.99
CA LEU A 7 7.83 -10.69 9.55
C LEU A 7 7.17 -12.07 9.82
N PHE A 8 5.85 -12.23 9.62
CA PHE A 8 5.28 -13.58 9.44
C PHE A 8 4.83 -13.75 7.98
N PHE A 9 5.66 -14.43 7.19
CA PHE A 9 5.49 -14.64 5.74
C PHE A 9 4.23 -15.47 5.37
N ALA A 10 3.60 -16.13 6.34
CA ALA A 10 2.58 -17.16 6.09
C ALA A 10 1.14 -16.75 6.40
N ASP A 11 0.90 -15.60 7.06
CA ASP A 11 -0.46 -15.24 7.55
C ASP A 11 -0.83 -13.76 7.29
N HIS A 12 -0.11 -13.12 6.37
CA HIS A 12 -0.33 -11.72 6.04
C HIS A 12 -0.41 -11.50 4.52
N PRO A 13 -1.22 -10.51 4.09
CA PRO A 13 -1.26 -10.08 2.70
C PRO A 13 0.16 -9.73 2.21
N PRO A 14 0.42 -9.79 0.90
CA PRO A 14 1.75 -9.61 0.32
C PRO A 14 2.46 -8.37 0.88
N PRO A 15 3.81 -8.34 0.85
CA PRO A 15 4.57 -7.17 1.27
C PRO A 15 3.98 -5.90 0.64
N HIS A 16 3.61 -4.93 1.47
CA HIS A 16 2.92 -3.72 1.02
C HIS A 16 3.44 -2.46 1.70
N PHE A 17 3.26 -1.32 1.04
CA PHE A 17 3.47 0.00 1.64
C PHE A 17 2.18 0.83 1.59
N HIS A 18 2.09 1.81 2.48
CA HIS A 18 0.94 2.73 2.58
C HIS A 18 1.32 4.04 1.89
N ALA A 19 0.46 4.55 1.02
CA ALA A 19 0.61 5.90 0.46
C ALA A 19 -0.51 6.79 0.95
N ILE A 20 -0.18 7.96 1.50
CA ILE A 20 -1.17 8.92 1.99
C ILE A 20 -1.23 10.10 1.02
N TYR A 21 -2.38 10.31 0.38
CA TYR A 21 -2.59 11.44 -0.53
C TYR A 21 -3.92 12.13 -0.22
N GLY A 22 -3.87 13.25 0.52
CA GLY A 22 -5.06 13.94 0.98
C GLY A 22 -5.91 13.04 1.89
N LYS A 23 -7.11 12.66 1.44
CA LYS A 23 -8.02 11.75 2.15
C LYS A 23 -7.86 10.26 1.80
N TYR A 24 -6.97 9.95 0.86
CA TYR A 24 -6.75 8.60 0.36
C TYR A 24 -5.63 7.93 1.15
N ASN A 25 -5.83 6.65 1.48
CA ASN A 25 -4.85 5.80 2.15
C ASN A 25 -4.80 4.39 1.52
N PRO A 26 -4.40 4.25 0.25
CA PRO A 26 -4.22 2.96 -0.40
C PRO A 26 -3.04 2.15 0.17
N LEU A 27 -3.20 0.83 0.11
CA LEU A 27 -2.13 -0.15 0.29
C LEU A 27 -1.67 -0.66 -1.07
N PHE A 28 -0.36 -0.57 -1.32
CA PHE A 28 0.26 -1.04 -2.56
C PHE A 28 1.06 -2.31 -2.32
N ASN A 29 0.88 -3.31 -3.18
CA ASN A 29 1.78 -4.45 -3.24
C ASN A 29 3.17 -4.00 -3.70
N LEU A 30 4.22 -4.38 -2.96
CA LEU A 30 5.61 -4.01 -3.26
C LEU A 30 6.17 -4.71 -4.51
N GLU A 31 5.62 -5.85 -4.88
CA GLU A 31 6.06 -6.62 -6.05
C GLU A 31 5.35 -6.19 -7.32
N THR A 32 4.03 -6.04 -7.27
CA THR A 32 3.21 -5.73 -8.46
C THR A 32 2.94 -4.24 -8.65
N TRP A 33 3.16 -3.41 -7.61
CA TRP A 33 2.79 -1.98 -7.58
C TRP A 33 1.28 -1.73 -7.73
N GLU A 34 0.47 -2.77 -7.53
CA GLU A 34 -0.98 -2.68 -7.60
C GLU A 34 -1.56 -2.29 -6.24
N ILE A 35 -2.68 -1.56 -6.27
CA ILE A 35 -3.46 -1.28 -5.08
C ILE A 35 -4.18 -2.57 -4.68
N ILE A 36 -3.92 -3.05 -3.46
CA ILE A 36 -4.56 -4.23 -2.90
C ILE A 36 -5.69 -3.89 -1.92
N GLU A 37 -5.68 -2.67 -1.36
CA GLU A 37 -6.75 -2.16 -0.49
C GLU A 37 -6.82 -0.63 -0.56
N GLY A 38 -8.03 -0.08 -0.41
CA GLY A 38 -8.29 1.35 -0.46
C GLY A 38 -8.39 1.90 -1.88
N ASP A 39 -8.61 3.21 -1.97
CA ASP A 39 -8.75 3.91 -3.25
C ASP A 39 -7.68 4.99 -3.38
N LEU A 40 -7.27 5.23 -4.63
CA LEU A 40 -6.46 6.39 -5.00
C LEU A 40 -6.90 6.88 -6.37
N ALA A 41 -7.06 8.19 -6.54
CA ALA A 41 -7.39 8.74 -7.84
C ALA A 41 -6.26 8.44 -8.85
N ASN A 42 -6.60 8.02 -10.08
CA ASN A 42 -5.63 7.62 -11.13
C ASN A 42 -4.46 8.61 -11.32
N ARG A 43 -4.69 9.92 -11.15
CA ARG A 43 -3.64 10.94 -11.22
C ARG A 43 -2.65 10.86 -10.06
N ALA A 44 -3.14 10.62 -8.84
CA ALA A 44 -2.31 10.44 -7.67
C ALA A 44 -1.58 9.09 -7.71
N THR A 45 -2.19 8.04 -8.27
CA THR A 45 -1.53 6.74 -8.49
C THR A 45 -0.27 6.87 -9.32
N LYS A 46 -0.30 7.68 -10.39
CA LYS A 46 0.90 7.93 -11.21
C LYS A 46 2.04 8.59 -10.43
N ILE A 47 1.73 9.55 -9.54
CA ILE A 47 2.73 10.24 -8.72
C ILE A 47 3.39 9.31 -7.70
N VAL A 48 2.68 8.28 -7.23
CA VAL A 48 3.21 7.32 -6.24
C VAL A 48 4.07 6.25 -6.90
N ILE A 49 3.81 5.91 -8.17
CA ILE A 49 4.50 4.86 -8.93
C ILE A 49 5.67 5.40 -9.76
N GLU A 50 5.67 6.68 -10.13
CA GLU A 50 6.83 7.36 -10.76
C GLU A 50 7.98 7.59 -9.76
#